data_AF-A0A970TZU8-F1
#
_entry.id   AF-A0A970TZU8-F1
#
_cell.length_a   1.000
_cell.length_b   1.000
_cell.length_c   1.000
_cell.angle_alpha   90.00
_cell.angle_beta   90.00
_cell.angle_gamma   90.00
#
_symmetry.space_group_name_H-M   'P 1'
#
loop_
_entity.id
_entity.type
_entity.pdbx_description
1 polymer ?
#
loop_
_entity_poly.entity_id
_entity_poly.type
_entity_poly.pdbx_seq_one_letter_code
_entity_poly.pdbx_strand_id
1 'polypeptide(L)'
;MRTPHRSRVRLLGYLTALLLLALSVWQLPVFRLQTLVCQTELRSLRAADIEAASGFVPGQHLFAGLGGSWSHWLGLRYRAAEERIAAAFPAVKSVRISLDLPGRVVCRIEERIEVAWLAIPDGCVMIDKDGVVMSIRAERPGRIPLIEGLTVRSMTLGQALEVDVNDALHRAVGLLGAIIEADRDARPQVRLLGQVSQIRPVSGRQLYMTVVIPDTGEVITVRAEIGPELTDHMLWLRFAIDQDALNGRGKGILDLTGGNRTFIPDD
;
A
#
# COMPACT_ATOMS: atom_id res chain seq x y z
N MET A 1 55.50 -7.96 44.87
CA MET A 1 54.78 -8.84 43.91
C MET A 1 53.34 -9.03 44.39
N ARG A 2 52.38 -8.27 43.84
CA ARG A 2 50.94 -8.51 44.09
C ARG A 2 50.51 -9.68 43.21
N THR A 3 50.07 -10.76 43.83
CA THR A 3 49.70 -12.01 43.15
C THR A 3 48.45 -11.79 42.27
N PRO A 4 48.54 -11.99 40.94
CA PRO A 4 47.41 -11.78 40.02
C PRO A 4 46.29 -12.84 40.17
N HIS A 5 46.41 -13.77 41.11
CA HIS A 5 45.53 -14.93 41.25
C HIS A 5 44.21 -14.62 41.96
N ARG A 6 44.19 -13.70 42.95
CA ARG A 6 42.97 -13.39 43.73
C ARG A 6 41.95 -12.53 42.96
N SER A 7 42.41 -11.66 42.06
CA SER A 7 41.52 -10.86 41.20
C SER A 7 40.85 -11.71 40.11
N ARG A 8 41.57 -12.69 39.56
CA ARG A 8 41.04 -13.64 38.56
C ARG A 8 39.94 -14.54 39.10
N VAL A 9 40.07 -15.03 40.35
CA VAL A 9 39.04 -15.88 40.99
C VAL A 9 37.76 -15.09 41.29
N ARG A 10 37.87 -13.83 41.74
CA ARG A 10 36.71 -12.96 41.95
C ARG A 10 36.01 -12.60 40.64
N LEU A 11 36.77 -12.26 39.60
CA LEU A 11 36.25 -11.99 38.26
C LEU A 11 35.47 -13.20 37.70
N LEU A 12 36.03 -14.41 37.84
CA LEU A 12 35.37 -15.64 37.43
C LEU A 12 34.08 -15.90 38.20
N GLY A 13 34.07 -15.63 39.51
CA GLY A 13 32.87 -15.71 40.34
C GLY A 13 31.75 -14.77 39.85
N TYR A 14 32.07 -13.51 39.54
CA TYR A 14 31.09 -12.55 38.99
C TYR A 14 30.55 -12.97 37.62
N LEU A 15 31.42 -13.43 36.72
CA LEU A 15 31.00 -13.93 35.41
C LEU A 15 30.09 -15.15 35.52
N THR A 16 30.39 -16.07 36.44
CA THR A 16 29.57 -17.26 36.69
C THR A 16 28.21 -16.88 37.26
N ALA A 17 28.16 -15.96 38.23
CA ALA A 17 26.91 -15.46 38.79
C ALA A 17 26.05 -14.75 37.72
N LEU A 18 26.66 -13.93 36.85
CA LEU A 18 25.98 -13.27 35.74
C LEU A 18 25.40 -14.28 34.73
N LEU A 19 26.15 -15.33 34.42
CA LEU A 19 25.71 -16.41 33.54
C LEU A 19 24.49 -17.15 34.13
N LEU A 20 24.54 -17.49 35.42
CA LEU A 20 23.43 -18.16 36.11
C LEU A 20 22.18 -17.28 36.18
N LEU A 21 22.35 -15.97 36.40
CA LEU A 21 21.26 -15.01 36.37
C LEU A 21 20.64 -14.94 34.97
N ALA A 22 21.45 -14.84 33.92
CA ALA A 22 20.98 -14.82 32.54
C ALA A 22 20.22 -16.10 32.17
N LEU A 23 20.72 -17.28 32.59
CA LEU A 23 20.06 -18.56 32.37
C LEU A 23 18.73 -18.65 33.13
N SER A 24 18.66 -18.11 34.35
CA SER A 24 17.42 -18.06 35.14
C SER A 24 16.38 -17.17 34.47
N VAL A 25 16.79 -16.00 33.97
CA VAL A 25 15.93 -15.08 33.21
C VAL A 25 15.41 -15.74 31.92
N TRP A 26 16.27 -16.47 31.21
CA TRP A 26 15.91 -17.22 29.99
C TRP A 26 14.82 -18.28 30.22
N GLN A 27 14.69 -18.81 31.43
CA GLN A 27 13.68 -19.83 31.77
C GLN A 27 12.31 -19.22 32.13
N LEU A 28 12.24 -17.91 32.37
CA LEU A 28 11.02 -17.28 32.90
C LEU A 28 9.87 -17.30 31.87
N PRO A 29 8.64 -17.66 32.28
CA PRO A 29 7.46 -17.68 31.39
C PRO A 29 7.14 -16.32 30.75
N VAL A 30 7.57 -15.23 31.38
CA VAL A 30 7.37 -13.85 30.90
C VAL A 30 8.05 -13.58 29.54
N PHE A 31 9.10 -14.35 29.22
CA PHE A 31 9.81 -14.28 27.95
C PHE A 31 9.40 -15.37 26.97
N ARG A 32 8.29 -16.07 27.22
CA ARG A 32 7.72 -17.04 26.27
C ARG A 32 6.52 -16.45 25.57
N LEU A 33 6.42 -16.69 24.26
CA LEU A 33 5.32 -16.23 23.45
C LEU A 33 4.01 -16.89 23.91
N GLN A 34 3.04 -16.05 24.25
CA GLN A 34 1.68 -16.43 24.59
C GLN A 34 0.71 -16.05 23.47
N THR A 35 0.84 -14.83 22.93
CA THR A 35 -0.08 -14.32 21.90
C THR A 35 0.63 -13.40 20.91
N LEU A 36 0.18 -13.45 19.66
CA LEU A 36 0.45 -12.45 18.64
C LEU A 36 -0.79 -11.58 18.46
N VAL A 37 -0.64 -10.27 18.61
CA VAL A 37 -1.76 -9.32 18.52
C VAL A 37 -1.53 -8.38 17.34
N CYS A 38 -2.46 -8.36 16.40
CA CYS A 38 -2.52 -7.35 15.35
C CYS A 38 -3.21 -6.09 15.93
N GLN A 39 -2.48 -4.97 15.99
CA GLN A 39 -3.02 -3.71 16.53
C GLN A 39 -3.82 -2.89 15.51
N THR A 40 -3.66 -3.18 14.23
CA THR A 40 -4.30 -2.47 13.12
C THR A 40 -5.54 -3.24 12.68
N GLU A 41 -6.63 -2.52 12.40
CA GLU A 41 -7.79 -3.11 11.74
C GLU A 41 -7.40 -3.56 10.34
N LEU A 42 -7.61 -4.84 10.06
CA LEU A 42 -7.33 -5.44 8.76
C LEU A 42 -8.60 -5.36 7.91
N ARG A 43 -8.44 -4.92 6.66
CA ARG A 43 -9.54 -4.70 5.71
C ARG A 43 -9.81 -5.95 4.89
N SER A 44 -8.75 -6.54 4.36
CA SER A 44 -8.82 -7.71 3.47
C SER A 44 -8.17 -8.96 4.05
N LEU A 45 -7.22 -8.78 4.99
CA LEU A 45 -6.47 -9.87 5.60
C LEU A 45 -7.14 -10.34 6.90
N ARG A 46 -6.95 -11.62 7.25
CA ARG A 46 -7.40 -12.16 8.53
C ARG A 46 -6.22 -12.32 9.47
N ALA A 47 -6.40 -11.98 10.74
CA ALA A 47 -5.35 -12.10 11.75
C ALA A 47 -4.80 -13.53 11.87
N ALA A 48 -5.64 -14.56 11.70
CA ALA A 48 -5.23 -15.96 11.72
C ALA A 48 -4.26 -16.32 10.57
N ASP A 49 -4.47 -15.75 9.37
CA ASP A 49 -3.58 -15.99 8.22
C ASP A 49 -2.21 -15.32 8.45
N ILE A 50 -2.20 -14.14 9.08
CA ILE A 50 -0.98 -13.43 9.49
C ILE A 50 -0.21 -14.24 10.54
N GLU A 51 -0.92 -14.74 11.57
CA GLU A 51 -0.31 -15.56 12.61
C GLU A 51 0.34 -16.82 12.01
N ALA A 52 -0.37 -17.52 11.11
CA ALA A 52 0.17 -18.69 10.43
C ALA A 52 1.42 -18.37 9.59
N ALA A 53 1.42 -17.27 8.84
CA ALA A 53 2.56 -16.86 8.00
C ALA A 53 3.75 -16.32 8.81
N SER A 54 3.50 -15.77 10.01
CA SER A 54 4.53 -15.19 10.87
C SER A 54 5.55 -16.21 11.38
N GLY A 55 5.19 -17.51 11.36
CA GLY A 55 5.93 -18.66 11.89
C GLY A 55 6.41 -18.51 13.33
N PHE A 56 5.66 -17.73 14.12
CA PHE A 56 5.74 -17.80 15.56
C PHE A 56 5.12 -19.11 16.06
N VAL A 57 5.79 -19.79 16.98
CA VAL A 57 5.29 -21.00 17.63
C VAL A 57 4.94 -20.69 19.07
N PRO A 58 3.72 -21.04 19.55
CA PRO A 58 3.36 -20.86 20.95
C PRO A 58 4.41 -21.45 21.92
N GLY A 59 4.76 -20.70 22.95
CA GLY A 59 5.75 -21.11 23.95
C GLY A 59 7.22 -20.93 23.56
N GLN A 60 7.52 -20.47 22.33
CA GLN A 60 8.88 -20.11 21.93
C GLN A 60 9.42 -18.93 22.73
N HIS A 61 10.74 -18.82 22.84
CA HIS A 61 11.37 -17.68 23.51
C HIS A 61 11.18 -16.39 22.69
N LEU A 62 10.81 -15.28 23.33
CA LEU A 62 10.55 -13.99 22.65
C LEU A 62 11.81 -13.39 22.03
N PHE A 63 12.99 -13.57 22.62
CA PHE A 63 14.24 -13.18 21.95
C PHE A 63 14.61 -14.07 20.75
N ALA A 64 13.94 -15.21 20.53
CA ALA A 64 14.21 -16.04 19.36
C ALA A 64 13.66 -15.37 18.10
N GLY A 65 14.53 -15.16 17.11
CA GLY A 65 14.18 -14.50 15.84
C GLY A 65 14.13 -12.97 15.92
N LEU A 66 14.45 -12.38 17.07
CA LEU A 66 14.65 -10.95 17.21
C LEU A 66 15.93 -10.54 16.46
N GLY A 67 15.89 -9.42 15.75
CA GLY A 67 17.05 -8.90 15.04
C GLY A 67 16.89 -8.84 13.52
N GLY A 68 18.02 -8.99 12.82
CA GLY A 68 18.22 -8.58 11.44
C GLY A 68 19.39 -7.60 11.37
N SER A 69 19.12 -6.30 11.28
CA SER A 69 20.15 -5.27 11.44
C SER A 69 20.23 -4.73 12.88
N TRP A 70 21.27 -3.95 13.19
CA TRP A 70 21.46 -3.32 14.50
C TRP A 70 20.25 -2.49 14.97
N SER A 71 19.60 -1.78 14.05
CA SER A 71 18.38 -1.02 14.37
C SER A 71 17.18 -1.90 14.74
N HIS A 72 17.07 -3.11 14.18
CA HIS A 72 16.01 -4.04 14.54
C HIS A 72 16.21 -4.59 15.94
N TRP A 73 17.46 -4.87 16.33
CA TRP A 73 17.80 -5.28 17.68
C TRP A 73 17.44 -4.21 18.72
N LEU A 74 17.84 -2.96 18.49
CA LEU A 74 17.49 -1.84 19.39
C LEU A 74 15.99 -1.60 19.45
N GLY A 75 15.27 -1.82 18.35
CA GLY A 75 13.82 -1.69 18.27
C GLY A 75 13.03 -2.92 18.69
N LEU A 76 13.71 -3.99 19.15
CA LEU A 76 13.10 -5.27 19.53
C LEU A 76 12.20 -5.87 18.42
N ARG A 77 12.65 -5.81 17.17
CA ARG A 77 11.89 -6.19 15.98
C ARG A 77 12.26 -7.57 15.44
N TYR A 78 11.28 -8.22 14.79
CA TYR A 78 11.43 -9.56 14.23
C TYR A 78 11.46 -9.52 12.69
N ARG A 79 12.60 -9.14 12.12
CA ARG A 79 12.75 -8.95 10.66
C ARG A 79 12.35 -10.18 9.84
N ALA A 80 12.77 -11.37 10.27
CA ALA A 80 12.46 -12.60 9.53
C ALA A 80 10.95 -12.92 9.49
N ALA A 81 10.19 -12.53 10.51
CA ALA A 81 8.72 -12.69 10.51
C ALA A 81 8.06 -11.62 9.63
N GLU A 82 8.56 -10.38 9.68
CA GLU A 82 8.12 -9.28 8.81
C GLU A 82 8.31 -9.64 7.32
N GLU A 83 9.49 -10.13 6.94
CA GLU A 83 9.79 -10.53 5.55
C GLU A 83 8.91 -11.69 5.07
N ARG A 84 8.64 -12.68 5.94
CA ARG A 84 7.74 -13.80 5.60
C ARG A 84 6.31 -13.35 5.33
N ILE A 85 5.78 -12.45 6.15
CA ILE A 85 4.43 -11.90 5.95
C ILE A 85 4.39 -11.06 4.68
N ALA A 86 5.38 -10.19 4.46
CA ALA A 86 5.44 -9.36 3.26
C ALA A 86 5.53 -10.19 1.97
N ALA A 87 6.26 -11.31 2.00
CA ALA A 87 6.36 -12.23 0.86
C ALA A 87 5.08 -13.05 0.64
N ALA A 88 4.38 -13.44 1.72
CA ALA A 88 3.17 -14.24 1.63
C ALA A 88 1.96 -13.44 1.15
N PHE A 89 1.91 -12.14 1.44
CA PHE A 89 0.74 -11.29 1.18
C PHE A 89 1.11 -10.05 0.36
N PRO A 90 0.91 -10.06 -0.97
CA PRO A 90 1.13 -8.90 -1.85
C PRO A 90 0.33 -7.66 -1.44
N ALA A 91 -0.80 -7.85 -0.76
CA ALA A 91 -1.62 -6.78 -0.22
C ALA A 91 -1.00 -6.05 0.98
N VAL A 92 0.09 -6.56 1.57
CA VAL A 92 0.79 -5.87 2.66
C VAL A 92 1.70 -4.79 2.10
N LYS A 93 1.47 -3.55 2.48
CA LYS A 93 2.34 -2.41 2.16
C LYS A 93 3.54 -2.36 3.09
N SER A 94 3.28 -2.46 4.39
CA SER A 94 4.29 -2.48 5.41
C SER A 94 3.85 -3.36 6.57
N VAL A 95 4.82 -4.05 7.19
CA VAL A 95 4.60 -4.86 8.38
C VAL A 95 5.70 -4.57 9.39
N ARG A 96 5.29 -4.38 10.64
CA ARG A 96 6.20 -4.21 11.77
C ARG A 96 5.80 -5.15 12.88
N ILE A 97 6.75 -5.98 13.31
CA ILE A 97 6.57 -6.92 14.40
C ILE A 97 7.58 -6.58 15.47
N SER A 98 7.09 -6.26 16.66
CA SER A 98 7.91 -5.90 17.81
C SER A 98 7.50 -6.66 19.06
N LEU A 99 8.47 -6.92 19.92
CA LEU A 99 8.27 -7.57 21.20
C LEU A 99 7.45 -6.65 22.13
N ASP A 100 6.47 -7.22 22.82
CA ASP A 100 5.65 -6.53 23.81
C ASP A 100 5.58 -7.38 25.08
N LEU A 101 6.26 -6.96 26.13
CA LEU A 101 6.24 -7.70 27.40
C LEU A 101 4.96 -7.41 28.18
N PRO A 102 4.45 -8.40 28.95
CA PRO A 102 4.95 -9.77 29.08
C PRO A 102 4.37 -10.72 28.03
N GLY A 103 5.18 -11.63 27.48
CA GLY A 103 4.68 -12.77 26.71
C GLY A 103 4.00 -12.46 25.37
N ARG A 104 4.05 -11.23 24.85
CA ARG A 104 3.34 -10.84 23.62
C ARG A 104 4.27 -10.39 22.52
N VAL A 105 3.74 -10.50 21.31
CA VAL A 105 4.30 -9.84 20.13
C VAL A 105 3.20 -9.02 19.49
N VAL A 106 3.53 -7.78 19.16
CA VAL A 106 2.63 -6.85 18.49
C VAL A 106 2.99 -6.80 17.02
N CYS A 107 1.98 -7.01 16.18
CA CYS A 107 2.05 -6.84 14.74
C CYS A 107 1.27 -5.58 14.34
N ARG A 108 1.89 -4.73 13.52
CA ARG A 108 1.24 -3.59 12.87
C ARG A 108 1.37 -3.76 11.37
N ILE A 109 0.24 -3.79 10.68
CA ILE A 109 0.18 -4.01 9.24
C ILE A 109 -0.52 -2.80 8.59
N GLU A 110 0.09 -2.30 7.54
CA GLU A 110 -0.54 -1.37 6.62
C GLU A 110 -0.90 -2.15 5.35
N GLU A 111 -2.18 -2.20 5.01
CA GLU A 111 -2.64 -2.82 3.77
C GLU A 111 -2.56 -1.84 2.59
N ARG A 112 -2.23 -2.36 1.41
CA ARG A 112 -2.33 -1.65 0.15
C ARG A 112 -3.79 -1.45 -0.22
N ILE A 113 -4.05 -0.33 -0.88
CA ILE A 113 -5.37 0.03 -1.39
C ILE A 113 -5.30 -0.08 -2.90
N GLU A 114 -6.19 -0.89 -3.49
CA GLU A 114 -6.32 -1.01 -4.93
C GLU A 114 -6.81 0.31 -5.54
N VAL A 115 -6.14 0.78 -6.59
CA VAL A 115 -6.52 2.06 -7.24
C VAL A 115 -6.75 1.93 -8.74
N ALA A 116 -6.15 0.95 -9.42
CA ALA A 116 -6.34 0.75 -10.84
C ALA A 116 -6.07 -0.68 -11.28
N TRP A 117 -6.73 -1.04 -12.38
CA TRP A 117 -6.34 -2.16 -13.23
C TRP A 117 -5.46 -1.66 -14.36
N LEU A 118 -4.54 -2.49 -14.83
CA LEU A 118 -3.82 -2.30 -16.09
C LEU A 118 -4.14 -3.45 -17.04
N ALA A 119 -4.47 -3.13 -18.29
CA ALA A 119 -4.72 -4.15 -19.31
C ALA A 119 -3.43 -4.89 -19.68
N ILE A 120 -3.50 -6.21 -19.79
CA ILE A 120 -2.46 -7.08 -20.33
C ILE A 120 -3.08 -8.03 -21.37
N PRO A 121 -2.30 -8.68 -22.24
CA PRO A 121 -2.85 -9.55 -23.27
C PRO A 121 -3.80 -10.64 -22.74
N ASP A 122 -3.47 -11.22 -21.58
CA ASP A 122 -4.22 -12.33 -20.97
C ASP A 122 -5.13 -11.91 -19.78
N GLY A 123 -5.49 -10.63 -19.70
CA GLY A 123 -6.40 -10.11 -18.67
C GLY A 123 -6.01 -8.75 -18.11
N CYS A 124 -5.96 -8.63 -16.79
CA CYS A 124 -5.64 -7.38 -16.12
C CYS A 124 -4.85 -7.56 -14.81
N VAL A 125 -4.00 -6.57 -14.52
CA VAL A 125 -3.16 -6.50 -13.32
C VAL A 125 -3.69 -5.41 -12.39
N MET A 126 -3.94 -5.76 -11.13
CA MET A 126 -4.33 -4.78 -10.11
C MET A 126 -3.07 -4.13 -9.53
N ILE A 127 -3.09 -2.82 -9.43
CA ILE A 127 -2.03 -2.05 -8.78
C ILE A 127 -2.56 -1.12 -7.68
N ASP A 128 -1.68 -0.79 -6.75
CA ASP A 128 -1.89 0.29 -5.78
C ASP A 128 -1.36 1.64 -6.28
N LYS A 129 -1.49 2.67 -5.44
CA LYS A 129 -1.02 4.04 -5.73
C LYS A 129 0.49 4.18 -5.86
N ASP A 130 1.27 3.16 -5.52
CA ASP A 130 2.73 3.13 -5.67
C ASP A 130 3.13 2.29 -6.89
N GLY A 131 2.16 1.82 -7.68
CA GLY A 131 2.39 0.98 -8.87
C GLY A 131 2.72 -0.48 -8.54
N VAL A 132 2.48 -0.94 -7.31
CA VAL A 132 2.81 -2.31 -6.88
C VAL A 132 1.71 -3.27 -7.26
N VAL A 133 2.11 -4.41 -7.85
CA VAL A 133 1.20 -5.46 -8.32
C VAL A 133 0.59 -6.22 -7.15
N MET A 134 -0.74 -6.14 -7.01
CA MET A 134 -1.48 -6.79 -5.92
C MET A 134 -2.15 -8.10 -6.34
N SER A 135 -2.67 -8.18 -7.56
CA SER A 135 -3.31 -9.40 -8.10
C SER A 135 -3.34 -9.40 -9.62
N ILE A 136 -3.48 -10.58 -10.22
CA ILE A 136 -3.63 -10.76 -11.67
C ILE A 136 -4.92 -11.54 -11.88
N ARG A 137 -5.77 -11.10 -12.82
CA ARG A 137 -7.05 -11.73 -13.13
C ARG A 137 -7.25 -11.78 -14.64
N ALA A 138 -7.99 -12.80 -15.11
CA ALA A 138 -8.37 -12.91 -16.51
C ALA A 138 -9.38 -11.82 -16.93
N GLU A 139 -10.26 -11.42 -16.00
CA GLU A 139 -11.31 -10.44 -16.26
C GLU A 139 -11.27 -9.29 -15.27
N ARG A 140 -11.62 -8.09 -15.77
CA ARG A 140 -11.67 -6.86 -14.99
C ARG A 140 -12.95 -6.79 -14.15
N PRO A 141 -12.82 -6.61 -12.81
CA PRO A 141 -13.93 -6.20 -11.96
C PRO A 141 -14.35 -4.74 -12.21
N GLY A 142 -15.66 -4.49 -12.32
CA GLY A 142 -16.24 -3.23 -12.82
C GLY A 142 -16.28 -2.02 -11.88
N ARG A 143 -15.41 -1.90 -10.87
CA ARG A 143 -15.46 -0.77 -9.89
C ARG A 143 -14.19 0.06 -9.78
N ILE A 144 -13.10 -0.38 -10.39
CA ILE A 144 -11.79 0.26 -10.31
C ILE A 144 -11.36 0.64 -11.73
N PRO A 145 -10.85 1.85 -11.98
CA PRO A 145 -10.50 2.32 -13.31
C PRO A 145 -9.45 1.45 -14.00
N LEU A 146 -9.52 1.37 -15.34
CA LEU A 146 -8.52 0.70 -16.17
C LEU A 146 -7.56 1.73 -16.77
N ILE A 147 -6.28 1.53 -16.54
CA ILE A 147 -5.22 2.23 -17.25
C ILE A 147 -4.98 1.49 -18.58
N GLU A 148 -4.97 2.25 -19.68
CA GLU A 148 -4.71 1.73 -21.02
C GLU A 148 -3.51 2.42 -21.67
N GLY A 149 -3.01 1.83 -22.76
CA GLY A 149 -1.95 2.42 -23.57
C GLY A 149 -0.55 2.30 -22.97
N LEU A 150 -0.36 1.36 -22.03
CA LEU A 150 0.95 1.00 -21.49
C LEU A 150 1.26 -0.46 -21.83
N THR A 151 2.51 -0.74 -22.15
CA THR A 151 2.97 -2.12 -22.38
C THR A 151 3.70 -2.62 -21.14
N VAL A 152 3.20 -3.68 -20.51
CA VAL A 152 3.88 -4.32 -19.37
C VAL A 152 5.08 -5.12 -19.85
N ARG A 153 6.26 -4.88 -19.26
CA ARG A 153 7.49 -5.63 -19.52
C ARG A 153 7.66 -6.79 -18.55
N SER A 154 7.40 -6.53 -17.27
CA SER A 154 7.47 -7.54 -16.22
C SER A 154 6.45 -7.23 -15.13
N MET A 155 5.94 -8.29 -14.50
CA MET A 155 5.00 -8.19 -13.39
C MET A 155 5.32 -9.29 -12.39
N THR A 156 5.48 -8.92 -11.12
CA THR A 156 5.66 -9.86 -10.01
C THR A 156 4.83 -9.38 -8.84
N LEU A 157 4.06 -10.27 -8.22
CA LEU A 157 3.22 -9.93 -7.07
C LEU A 157 4.06 -9.31 -5.94
N GLY A 158 3.56 -8.22 -5.37
CA GLY A 158 4.22 -7.47 -4.31
C GLY A 158 5.39 -6.60 -4.77
N GLN A 159 5.71 -6.57 -6.07
CA GLN A 159 6.74 -5.71 -6.65
C GLN A 159 6.12 -4.59 -7.50
N ALA A 160 6.90 -3.52 -7.71
CA ALA A 160 6.52 -2.46 -8.63
C ALA A 160 6.40 -3.02 -10.06
N LEU A 161 5.36 -2.59 -10.76
CA LEU A 161 5.14 -2.97 -12.15
C LEU A 161 6.18 -2.31 -13.06
N GLU A 162 6.76 -3.07 -13.98
CA GLU A 162 7.66 -2.52 -15.00
C GLU A 162 6.93 -2.37 -16.33
N VAL A 163 6.88 -1.15 -16.85
CA VAL A 163 6.26 -0.83 -18.14
C VAL A 163 7.28 -0.28 -19.13
N ASP A 164 6.91 -0.21 -20.39
CA ASP A 164 7.70 0.39 -21.46
C ASP A 164 8.04 1.87 -21.23
N VAL A 165 7.06 2.65 -20.76
CA VAL A 165 7.18 4.07 -20.47
C VAL A 165 6.80 4.34 -19.02
N ASN A 166 7.76 4.21 -18.10
CA ASN A 166 7.52 4.40 -16.67
C ASN A 166 6.88 5.75 -16.34
N ASP A 167 7.27 6.82 -17.03
CA ASP A 167 6.68 8.14 -16.81
C ASP A 167 5.17 8.14 -17.07
N ALA A 168 4.70 7.39 -18.07
CA ALA A 168 3.27 7.32 -18.40
C ALA A 168 2.47 6.61 -17.29
N LEU A 169 3.03 5.55 -16.69
CA LEU A 169 2.46 4.93 -15.49
C LEU A 169 2.42 5.92 -14.31
N HIS A 170 3.52 6.62 -14.04
CA HIS A 170 3.57 7.62 -12.97
C HIS A 170 2.54 8.74 -13.16
N ARG A 171 2.29 9.18 -14.40
CA ARG A 171 1.24 10.16 -14.70
C ARG A 171 -0.16 9.61 -14.43
N ALA A 172 -0.45 8.38 -14.87
CA ALA A 172 -1.74 7.74 -14.62
C ALA A 172 -2.00 7.55 -13.11
N VAL A 173 -0.99 7.10 -12.37
CA VAL A 173 -1.03 6.96 -10.91
C VAL A 173 -1.14 8.31 -10.22
N GLY A 174 -0.44 9.35 -10.72
CA GLY A 174 -0.55 10.71 -10.22
C GLY A 174 -1.96 11.29 -10.38
N LEU A 175 -2.62 11.02 -11.50
CA LEU A 175 -4.03 11.37 -11.72
C LEU A 175 -4.95 10.67 -10.72
N LEU A 176 -4.76 9.37 -10.49
CA LEU A 176 -5.53 8.64 -9.47
C LEU A 176 -5.31 9.23 -8.08
N GLY A 177 -4.08 9.62 -7.75
CA GLY A 177 -3.76 10.33 -6.52
C GLY A 177 -4.53 11.64 -6.39
N ALA A 178 -4.59 12.45 -7.46
CA ALA A 178 -5.35 13.69 -7.49
C ALA A 178 -6.86 13.48 -7.37
N ILE A 179 -7.40 12.43 -7.99
CA ILE A 179 -8.82 12.02 -7.86
C ILE A 179 -9.12 11.63 -6.41
N ILE A 180 -8.28 10.78 -5.80
CA ILE A 180 -8.45 10.32 -4.42
C ILE A 180 -8.34 11.50 -3.44
N GLU A 181 -7.42 12.43 -3.67
CA GLU A 181 -7.28 13.64 -2.85
C GLU A 181 -8.52 14.53 -2.99
N ALA A 182 -8.98 14.77 -4.22
CA ALA A 182 -10.21 15.51 -4.47
C ALA A 182 -11.41 14.85 -3.77
N ASP A 183 -11.50 13.52 -3.78
CA ASP A 183 -12.54 12.75 -3.10
C ASP A 183 -12.56 12.94 -1.58
N ARG A 184 -11.48 13.41 -0.93
CA ARG A 184 -11.49 13.69 0.51
C ARG A 184 -12.35 14.91 0.88
N ASP A 185 -12.63 15.80 -0.06
CA ASP A 185 -13.53 16.91 0.18
C ASP A 185 -14.96 16.41 0.43
N ALA A 186 -15.53 16.81 1.56
CA ALA A 186 -16.85 16.37 2.01
C ALA A 186 -18.02 17.13 1.37
N ARG A 187 -17.76 18.20 0.60
CA ARG A 187 -18.82 19.06 0.04
C ARG A 187 -19.52 18.40 -1.15
N PRO A 188 -18.84 17.91 -2.20
CA PRO A 188 -19.50 17.13 -3.24
C PRO A 188 -19.84 15.76 -2.69
N GLN A 189 -21.08 15.29 -2.88
CA GLN A 189 -21.49 13.97 -2.44
C GLN A 189 -20.97 12.88 -3.39
N VAL A 190 -20.87 13.20 -4.68
CA VAL A 190 -20.34 12.28 -5.70
C VAL A 190 -18.86 11.99 -5.48
N ARG A 191 -18.48 10.71 -5.47
CA ARG A 191 -17.09 10.24 -5.48
C ARG A 191 -16.62 10.08 -6.92
N LEU A 192 -15.63 10.87 -7.34
CA LEU A 192 -15.11 10.85 -8.71
C LEU A 192 -14.47 9.51 -9.05
N LEU A 193 -13.74 8.88 -8.12
CA LEU A 193 -13.10 7.61 -8.39
C LEU A 193 -14.10 6.53 -8.85
N GLY A 194 -15.33 6.55 -8.31
CA GLY A 194 -16.39 5.63 -8.69
C GLY A 194 -17.00 5.90 -10.07
N GLN A 195 -16.78 7.10 -10.62
CA GLN A 195 -17.26 7.50 -11.95
C GLN A 195 -16.20 7.34 -13.05
N VAL A 196 -14.92 7.23 -12.68
CA VAL A 196 -13.83 7.05 -13.65
C VAL A 196 -13.75 5.60 -14.08
N SER A 197 -14.05 5.33 -15.34
CA SER A 197 -13.99 3.98 -15.92
C SER A 197 -12.64 3.68 -16.55
N GLN A 198 -11.93 4.69 -17.05
CA GLN A 198 -10.69 4.50 -17.80
C GLN A 198 -9.74 5.69 -17.63
N ILE A 199 -8.44 5.43 -17.66
CA ILE A 199 -7.37 6.42 -17.73
C ILE A 199 -6.42 6.04 -18.88
N ARG A 200 -6.05 7.01 -19.70
CA ARG A 200 -5.08 6.85 -20.79
C ARG A 200 -4.04 7.96 -20.71
N PRO A 201 -2.84 7.68 -20.19
CA PRO A 201 -1.73 8.61 -20.32
C PRO A 201 -1.30 8.70 -21.79
N VAL A 202 -0.95 9.91 -22.22
CA VAL A 202 -0.43 10.18 -23.56
C VAL A 202 0.95 10.80 -23.45
N SER A 203 1.58 11.07 -24.60
CA SER A 203 2.88 11.75 -24.65
C SER A 203 2.83 13.13 -23.99
N GLY A 204 3.95 13.54 -23.40
CA GLY A 204 4.05 14.79 -22.68
C GLY A 204 3.33 14.74 -21.33
N ARG A 205 2.59 15.81 -20.99
CA ARG A 205 1.91 15.97 -19.70
C ARG A 205 0.42 15.65 -19.76
N GLN A 206 -0.09 15.31 -20.94
CA GLN A 206 -1.51 15.11 -21.18
C GLN A 206 -1.99 13.71 -20.74
N LEU A 207 -3.21 13.70 -20.24
CA LEU A 207 -3.94 12.53 -19.79
C LEU A 207 -5.38 12.63 -20.26
N TYR A 208 -5.95 11.50 -20.64
CA TYR A 208 -7.38 11.39 -20.85
C TYR A 208 -7.96 10.45 -19.80
N MET A 209 -9.16 10.76 -19.32
CA MET A 209 -9.93 9.84 -18.50
C MET A 209 -11.36 9.78 -19.02
N THR A 210 -11.96 8.61 -18.89
CA THR A 210 -13.35 8.39 -19.24
C THR A 210 -14.17 8.41 -17.97
N VAL A 211 -15.18 9.28 -17.93
CA VAL A 211 -16.06 9.48 -16.78
C VAL A 211 -17.47 9.12 -17.19
N VAL A 212 -18.12 8.30 -16.36
CA VAL A 212 -19.54 7.98 -16.47
C VAL A 212 -20.33 8.95 -15.60
N ILE A 213 -21.28 9.66 -16.18
CA ILE A 213 -22.14 10.57 -15.43
C ILE A 213 -23.19 9.73 -14.66
N PRO A 214 -23.30 9.87 -13.32
CA PRO A 214 -24.12 8.97 -12.50
C PRO A 214 -25.59 8.91 -12.93
N ASP A 215 -26.17 10.07 -13.22
CA ASP A 215 -27.62 10.20 -13.39
C ASP A 215 -28.10 9.83 -14.80
N THR A 216 -27.27 10.08 -15.81
CA THR A 216 -27.61 9.83 -17.22
C THR A 216 -26.94 8.58 -17.78
N GLY A 217 -25.88 8.08 -17.16
CA GLY A 217 -25.01 7.05 -17.73
C GLY A 217 -24.20 7.53 -18.93
N GLU A 218 -24.24 8.83 -19.24
CA GLU A 218 -23.46 9.42 -20.33
C GLU A 218 -21.97 9.24 -20.08
N VAL A 219 -21.23 8.99 -21.15
CA VAL A 219 -19.79 8.78 -21.09
C VAL A 219 -19.11 9.99 -21.72
N ILE A 220 -18.36 10.71 -20.89
CA ILE A 220 -17.57 11.85 -21.34
C ILE A 220 -16.08 11.51 -21.28
N THR A 221 -15.33 12.05 -22.23
CA THR A 221 -13.87 12.02 -22.17
C THR A 221 -13.41 13.32 -21.52
N VAL A 222 -12.55 13.25 -20.52
CA VAL A 222 -11.96 14.41 -19.86
C VAL A 222 -10.48 14.47 -20.21
N ARG A 223 -10.06 15.60 -20.76
CA ARG A 223 -8.66 15.91 -21.01
C ARG A 223 -8.09 16.70 -19.83
N ALA A 224 -7.00 16.23 -19.27
CA ALA A 224 -6.30 16.88 -18.16
C ALA A 224 -4.78 16.91 -18.42
N GLU A 225 -4.08 17.71 -17.64
CA GLU A 225 -2.63 17.80 -17.66
C GLU A 225 -2.05 17.56 -16.27
N ILE A 226 -0.96 16.79 -16.18
CA ILE A 226 -0.17 16.73 -14.95
C ILE A 226 0.33 18.12 -14.60
N GLY A 227 0.14 18.54 -13.35
CA GLY A 227 0.56 19.84 -12.87
C GLY A 227 0.08 20.10 -11.46
N PRO A 228 0.49 21.24 -10.87
CA PRO A 228 0.07 21.63 -9.52
C PRO A 228 -1.44 21.81 -9.39
N GLU A 229 -2.13 22.17 -10.48
CA GLU A 229 -3.58 22.43 -10.52
C GLU A 229 -4.43 21.16 -10.72
N LEU A 230 -3.80 20.00 -10.91
CA LEU A 230 -4.52 18.77 -11.26
C LEU A 230 -5.57 18.39 -10.20
N THR A 231 -5.22 18.51 -8.92
CA THR A 231 -6.16 18.23 -7.83
C THR A 231 -7.34 19.19 -7.84
N ASP A 232 -7.11 20.47 -8.10
CA ASP A 232 -8.17 21.48 -8.20
C ASP A 232 -9.09 21.22 -9.40
N HIS A 233 -8.53 20.72 -10.51
CA HIS A 233 -9.31 20.29 -11.67
C HIS A 233 -10.19 19.08 -11.35
N MET A 234 -9.68 18.10 -10.61
CA MET A 234 -10.47 16.94 -10.17
C MET A 234 -11.57 17.35 -9.18
N LEU A 235 -11.27 18.28 -8.27
CA LEU A 235 -12.27 18.81 -7.34
C LEU A 235 -13.35 19.60 -8.08
N TRP A 236 -12.99 20.43 -9.04
CA TRP A 236 -13.96 21.14 -9.88
C TRP A 236 -14.83 20.16 -10.67
N LEU A 237 -14.23 19.12 -11.25
CA LEU A 237 -14.98 18.09 -11.99
C LEU A 237 -16.01 17.39 -11.08
N ARG A 238 -15.64 17.09 -9.83
CA ARG A 238 -16.59 16.58 -8.83
C ARG A 238 -17.77 17.51 -8.64
N PHE A 239 -17.53 18.81 -8.42
CA PHE A 239 -18.60 19.79 -8.28
C PHE A 239 -19.48 19.90 -9.53
N ALA A 240 -18.88 19.85 -10.73
CA ALA A 240 -19.63 19.91 -11.97
C ALA A 240 -20.57 18.70 -12.15
N ILE A 241 -20.13 17.50 -11.75
CA ILE A 241 -20.96 16.29 -11.76
C ILE A 241 -22.06 16.38 -10.68
N ASP A 242 -21.70 16.77 -9.46
CA ASP A 242 -22.62 16.88 -8.31
C ASP A 242 -23.72 17.94 -8.52
N GLN A 243 -23.46 18.93 -9.37
CA GLN A 243 -24.41 20.00 -9.74
C GLN A 243 -25.11 19.76 -11.09
N ASP A 244 -25.04 18.56 -11.65
CA ASP A 244 -25.67 18.19 -12.92
C ASP A 244 -25.22 19.03 -14.14
N ALA A 245 -24.11 19.78 -14.03
CA ALA A 245 -23.66 20.72 -15.06
C ALA A 245 -23.21 20.03 -16.36
N LEU A 246 -22.96 18.72 -16.28
CA LEU A 246 -22.53 17.86 -17.38
C LEU A 246 -23.67 16.98 -17.93
N ASN A 247 -24.86 17.01 -17.35
CA ASN A 247 -25.99 16.19 -17.80
C ASN A 247 -26.51 16.67 -19.17
N GLY A 248 -26.84 15.74 -20.07
CA GLY A 248 -27.40 16.07 -21.38
C GLY A 248 -26.40 16.71 -22.35
N ARG A 249 -25.09 16.62 -22.08
CA ARG A 249 -24.04 17.13 -22.97
C ARG A 249 -23.72 16.16 -24.10
N GLY A 250 -24.06 14.88 -23.94
CA GLY A 250 -23.76 13.85 -24.92
C GLY A 250 -22.28 13.45 -24.91
N LYS A 251 -21.83 12.84 -26.02
CA LYS A 251 -20.43 12.43 -26.18
C LYS A 251 -19.58 13.64 -26.55
N GLY A 252 -18.35 13.67 -26.02
CA GLY A 252 -17.41 14.74 -26.29
C GLY A 252 -16.23 14.75 -25.34
N ILE A 253 -15.40 15.78 -25.51
CA ILE A 253 -14.21 16.04 -24.71
C ILE A 253 -14.44 17.25 -23.82
N LEU A 254 -14.45 17.03 -22.51
CA LEU A 254 -14.30 18.08 -21.52
C LEU A 254 -12.81 18.38 -21.32
N ASP A 255 -12.39 19.53 -21.81
CA ASP A 255 -11.02 20.00 -21.65
C ASP A 255 -10.86 20.80 -20.37
N LEU A 256 -10.02 20.29 -19.47
CA LEU A 256 -9.61 20.95 -18.23
C LEU A 256 -8.20 21.55 -18.33
N THR A 257 -7.61 21.60 -19.53
CA THR A 257 -6.29 22.18 -19.73
C THR A 257 -6.38 23.69 -19.97
N GLY A 258 -5.45 24.45 -19.39
CA GLY A 258 -5.44 25.91 -19.45
C GLY A 258 -6.41 26.59 -18.48
N GLY A 259 -6.65 27.90 -18.66
CA GLY A 259 -7.44 28.71 -17.72
C GLY A 259 -8.96 28.58 -17.87
N ASN A 260 -9.45 28.04 -19.00
CA ASN A 260 -10.87 27.90 -19.30
C ASN A 260 -11.24 26.42 -19.43
N ARG A 261 -12.41 26.06 -18.90
CA ARG A 261 -12.95 24.69 -18.97
C ARG A 261 -13.95 24.64 -20.11
N THR A 262 -13.71 23.79 -21.10
CA THR A 262 -14.48 23.81 -22.35
C THR A 262 -14.93 22.41 -22.72
N PHE A 263 -16.21 22.25 -23.03
CA PHE A 263 -16.75 21.01 -23.57
C PHE A 263 -16.82 21.09 -25.09
N ILE A 264 -16.27 20.09 -25.76
CA ILE A 264 -16.23 19.96 -27.22
C ILE A 264 -17.06 18.71 -27.57
N PRO A 265 -18.26 18.85 -28.16
CA PRO A 265 -19.07 17.71 -28.58
C PRO A 265 -18.37 16.86 -29.66
N ASP A 266 -18.61 15.56 -29.65
CA ASP A 266 -18.31 14.68 -30.78
C ASP A 266 -19.47 14.84 -31.79
N ASP A 267 -19.28 15.65 -32.83
CA ASP A 267 -20.28 15.88 -33.89
C ASP A 267 -20.77 14.58 -34.57
#